data_AF-A0A1M6JLP7-F1
#
_entry.id   AF-A0A1M6JLP7-F1
#
_cell.length_a   1.000
_cell.length_b   1.000
_cell.length_c   1.000
_cell.angle_alpha   90.00
_cell.angle_beta   90.00
_cell.angle_gamma   90.00
#
_symmetry.space_group_name_H-M   'P 1'
#
loop_
_entity.id
_entity.type
_entity.pdbx_description
1 polymer ?
#
loop_
_entity_poly.entity_id
_entity_poly.type
_entity_poly.pdbx_seq_one_letter_code
_entity_poly.pdbx_strand_id
1 'polypeptide(L)'
;MTFLGYSFYKTKEGFIGYKVPKERVDRLRQKIREITNKNWSVAMEERIRKLNQLLRGWTQYYRLTSMQWLVGNLDGWVRRRLRAVRWKEWKKTSTKYKNLVKLGTSPKEAWQHANSRKGYWRIAKSWILNKTLTNQYWKEQGFIGFLDYYLVVKVDT
;
A
#
# COMPACT_ATOMS: atom_id res chain seq x y z
N MET A 1 20.71 13.88 -14.70
CA MET A 1 21.57 12.72 -15.05
C MET A 1 21.19 11.54 -14.17
N THR A 2 21.10 10.32 -14.72
CA THR A 2 20.85 9.10 -13.94
C THR A 2 21.99 8.11 -14.12
N PHE A 3 22.44 7.50 -13.03
CA PHE A 3 23.50 6.47 -13.04
C PHE A 3 23.07 5.31 -12.15
N LEU A 4 23.18 4.07 -12.63
CA LEU A 4 22.76 2.86 -11.90
C LEU A 4 21.36 2.98 -11.29
N GLY A 5 20.43 3.64 -11.98
CA GLY A 5 19.06 3.83 -11.49
C GLY A 5 18.89 4.89 -10.38
N TYR A 6 19.97 5.56 -9.97
CA TYR A 6 19.94 6.72 -9.08
C TYR A 6 19.92 8.03 -9.87
N SER A 7 19.31 9.05 -9.26
CA SER A 7 19.44 10.46 -9.66
C SER A 7 20.18 11.20 -8.55
N PHE A 8 20.78 12.33 -8.90
CA PHE A 8 21.67 13.09 -8.03
C PHE A 8 21.19 14.53 -7.90
N TYR A 9 21.35 15.11 -6.71
CA TYR A 9 21.09 16.53 -6.48
C TYR A 9 22.23 17.16 -5.68
N LYS A 10 22.50 18.44 -5.93
CA LYS A 10 23.53 19.19 -5.21
C LYS A 10 22.94 19.76 -3.90
N THR A 11 23.64 19.58 -2.80
CA THR A 11 23.34 20.23 -1.51
C THR A 11 24.08 21.57 -1.40
N LYS A 12 23.68 22.42 -0.44
CA LYS A 12 24.35 23.71 -0.18
C LYS A 12 25.83 23.53 0.22
N GLU A 13 26.16 22.40 0.82
CA GLU A 13 27.49 22.01 1.30
C GLU A 13 28.36 21.37 0.21
N GLY A 14 27.87 21.25 -1.03
CA GLY A 14 28.62 20.68 -2.15
C GLY A 14 28.52 19.15 -2.27
N PHE A 15 27.99 18.44 -1.27
CA PHE A 15 27.72 17.01 -1.36
C PHE A 15 26.61 16.69 -2.39
N ILE A 16 26.80 15.60 -3.12
CA ILE A 16 25.81 15.07 -4.07
C ILE A 16 24.91 14.05 -3.34
N GLY A 17 23.66 14.44 -3.07
CA GLY A 17 22.68 13.54 -2.46
C GLY A 17 22.05 12.57 -3.47
N TYR A 18 21.62 11.40 -2.99
CA TYR A 18 20.95 10.40 -3.81
C TYR A 18 19.43 10.57 -3.81
N LYS A 19 18.83 10.47 -4.99
CA LYS A 19 17.37 10.54 -5.20
C LYS A 19 16.91 9.42 -6.11
N VAL A 20 15.71 8.92 -5.86
CA VAL A 20 15.05 7.98 -6.78
C VAL A 20 14.53 8.74 -8.00
N PRO A 21 14.90 8.37 -9.24
CA PRO A 21 14.34 8.96 -10.45
C PRO A 21 12.83 8.71 -10.55
N LYS A 22 12.09 9.66 -11.12
CA LYS A 22 10.62 9.60 -11.24
C LYS A 22 10.17 8.36 -12.02
N GLU A 23 10.89 8.00 -13.07
CA GLU A 23 10.61 6.86 -13.94
C GLU A 23 10.65 5.54 -13.16
N ARG A 24 11.55 5.44 -12.16
CA ARG A 24 11.69 4.25 -11.31
C ARG A 24 10.53 4.15 -10.31
N VAL A 25 10.06 5.27 -9.80
CA VAL A 25 8.85 5.34 -8.96
C VAL A 25 7.61 4.94 -9.75
N ASP A 26 7.49 5.41 -11.00
CA ASP A 26 6.33 5.09 -11.84
C ASP A 26 6.31 3.61 -12.23
N ARG A 27 7.47 3.01 -12.54
CA ARG A 27 7.60 1.55 -12.72
C ARG A 27 7.22 0.76 -11.47
N LEU A 28 7.62 1.22 -10.28
CA LEU A 28 7.20 0.60 -9.03
C LEU A 28 5.67 0.67 -8.87
N ARG A 29 5.07 1.84 -9.11
CA ARG A 29 3.61 2.01 -9.05
C ARG A 29 2.88 1.10 -10.04
N GLN A 30 3.42 0.88 -11.22
CA GLN A 30 2.87 -0.05 -12.21
C GLN A 30 2.89 -1.49 -11.69
N LYS A 31 4.04 -1.98 -11.19
CA LYS A 31 4.14 -3.32 -10.59
C LYS A 31 3.18 -3.51 -9.42
N ILE A 32 3.05 -2.50 -8.55
CA ILE A 32 2.05 -2.53 -7.46
C ILE A 32 0.64 -2.68 -8.04
N ARG A 33 0.30 -1.95 -9.11
CA ARG A 33 -1.04 -2.03 -9.74
C ARG A 33 -1.35 -3.41 -10.27
N GLU A 34 -0.37 -4.08 -10.86
CA GLU A 34 -0.48 -5.44 -11.38
C GLU A 34 -0.73 -6.45 -10.24
N ILE A 35 0.08 -6.41 -9.17
CA ILE A 35 -0.08 -7.31 -8.01
C ILE A 35 -1.41 -7.07 -7.30
N THR A 36 -1.83 -5.81 -7.17
CA THR A 36 -3.10 -5.42 -6.54
C THR A 36 -4.24 -5.31 -7.57
N ASN A 37 -4.11 -5.96 -8.72
CA ASN A 37 -5.17 -5.99 -9.70
C ASN A 37 -6.36 -6.77 -9.12
N LYS A 38 -7.48 -6.07 -8.94
CA LYS A 38 -8.74 -6.63 -8.46
C LYS A 38 -9.29 -7.77 -9.34
N ASN A 39 -8.87 -7.85 -10.61
CA ASN A 39 -9.31 -8.90 -11.54
C ASN A 39 -8.40 -10.13 -11.57
N TRP A 40 -7.22 -10.05 -10.94
CA TRP A 40 -6.35 -11.21 -10.80
C TRP A 40 -6.95 -12.13 -9.72
N SER A 41 -7.13 -13.42 -9.99
CA SER A 41 -7.78 -14.35 -9.04
C SER A 41 -6.74 -15.08 -8.20
N VAL A 42 -6.31 -14.44 -7.11
CA VAL A 42 -5.39 -15.05 -6.12
C VAL A 42 -5.81 -14.69 -4.71
N ALA A 43 -5.41 -15.53 -3.76
CA ALA A 43 -5.57 -15.31 -2.34
C ALA A 43 -4.91 -14.00 -1.88
N MET A 44 -5.46 -13.38 -0.84
CA MET A 44 -4.96 -12.10 -0.34
C MET A 44 -3.55 -12.24 0.24
N GLU A 45 -3.28 -13.35 0.92
CA GLU A 45 -2.00 -13.73 1.49
C GLU A 45 -0.92 -13.76 0.42
N GLU A 46 -1.22 -14.34 -0.74
CA GLU A 46 -0.31 -14.40 -1.88
C GLU A 46 -0.03 -13.00 -2.47
N ARG A 47 -1.03 -12.11 -2.52
CA ARG A 47 -0.79 -10.72 -2.93
C ARG A 47 0.11 -10.00 -1.95
N ILE A 48 -0.13 -10.16 -0.66
CA ILE A 48 0.67 -9.55 0.40
C ILE A 48 2.09 -10.07 0.33
N ARG A 49 2.29 -11.37 0.10
CA ARG A 49 3.61 -11.98 -0.10
C ARG A 49 4.35 -11.35 -1.28
N LYS A 50 3.72 -11.26 -2.46
CA LYS A 50 4.34 -10.61 -3.64
C LYS A 50 4.62 -9.13 -3.42
N LEU A 51 3.71 -8.41 -2.74
CA LEU A 51 3.96 -7.03 -2.33
C LEU A 51 5.19 -6.95 -1.45
N ASN A 52 5.26 -7.72 -0.36
CA ASN A 52 6.40 -7.73 0.55
C ASN A 52 7.74 -8.05 -0.14
N GLN A 53 7.75 -8.96 -1.12
CA GLN A 53 8.96 -9.24 -1.90
C GLN A 53 9.39 -8.04 -2.75
N LEU A 54 8.45 -7.42 -3.46
CA LEU A 54 8.70 -6.20 -4.25
C LEU A 54 9.18 -5.05 -3.37
N LEU A 55 8.52 -4.86 -2.22
CA LEU A 55 8.83 -3.87 -1.20
C LEU A 55 10.28 -4.00 -0.74
N ARG A 56 10.64 -5.19 -0.25
CA ARG A 56 11.96 -5.46 0.32
C ARG A 56 13.07 -5.22 -0.69
N GLY A 57 12.94 -5.78 -1.89
CA GLY A 57 13.95 -5.63 -2.93
C GLY A 57 14.13 -4.17 -3.36
N TRP A 58 13.03 -3.43 -3.53
CA TRP A 58 13.08 -2.03 -3.94
C TRP A 58 13.66 -1.13 -2.84
N THR A 59 13.22 -1.31 -1.59
CA THR A 59 13.73 -0.55 -0.45
C THR A 59 15.21 -0.81 -0.21
N GLN A 60 15.66 -2.07 -0.27
CA GLN A 60 17.07 -2.42 -0.14
C GLN A 60 17.92 -1.73 -1.22
N TYR A 61 17.42 -1.74 -2.47
CA TYR A 61 18.13 -1.13 -3.58
C TYR A 61 18.28 0.38 -3.41
N TYR A 62 17.25 1.09 -2.93
CA TYR A 62 17.25 2.56 -2.79
C TYR A 62 17.49 3.07 -1.36
N ARG A 63 18.06 2.24 -0.47
CA ARG A 63 18.26 2.58 0.95
C ARG A 63 19.14 3.81 1.19
N LEU A 64 19.99 4.17 0.24
CA LEU A 64 20.87 5.35 0.29
C LEU A 64 20.14 6.67 -0.02
N THR A 65 18.86 6.61 -0.44
CA THR A 65 18.09 7.81 -0.79
C THR A 65 17.19 8.26 0.35
N SER A 66 17.05 9.57 0.55
CA SER A 66 16.08 10.11 1.50
C SER A 66 14.67 10.06 0.92
N MET A 67 13.98 8.93 1.11
CA MET A 67 12.69 8.64 0.46
C MET A 67 11.51 8.41 1.42
N GLN A 68 11.62 8.81 2.70
CA GLN A 68 10.59 8.63 3.74
C GLN A 68 9.19 9.10 3.28
N TRP A 69 9.09 10.31 2.74
CA TRP A 69 7.83 10.87 2.27
C TRP A 69 7.24 10.06 1.09
N LEU A 70 8.10 9.60 0.19
CA LEU A 70 7.69 8.79 -0.95
C LEU A 70 7.13 7.42 -0.49
N VAL A 71 7.85 6.73 0.39
CA VAL A 71 7.43 5.41 0.90
C VAL A 71 6.17 5.51 1.76
N GLY A 72 6.01 6.55 2.57
CA GLY A 72 4.79 6.79 3.35
C GLY A 72 3.56 7.01 2.47
N ASN A 73 3.69 7.79 1.39
CA ASN A 73 2.62 7.99 0.41
C ASN A 73 2.26 6.71 -0.36
N LEU A 74 3.29 5.94 -0.76
CA LEU A 74 3.08 4.66 -1.42
C LEU A 74 2.34 3.68 -0.50
N ASP A 75 2.67 3.64 0.78
CA ASP A 75 2.00 2.79 1.77
C ASP A 75 0.51 3.11 1.90
N GLY A 76 0.15 4.38 2.05
CA GLY A 76 -1.26 4.79 2.09
C GLY A 76 -2.01 4.38 0.81
N TRP A 77 -1.35 4.51 -0.34
CA TRP A 77 -1.91 4.12 -1.62
C TRP A 77 -2.07 2.60 -1.77
N VAL A 78 -1.07 1.80 -1.36
CA VAL A 78 -1.11 0.33 -1.40
C VAL A 78 -2.21 -0.19 -0.48
N ARG A 79 -2.30 0.30 0.77
CA ARG A 79 -3.36 -0.11 1.69
C ARG A 79 -4.75 0.20 1.13
N ARG A 80 -4.94 1.36 0.48
CA ARG A 80 -6.20 1.66 -0.21
C ARG A 80 -6.50 0.68 -1.35
N ARG A 81 -5.49 0.26 -2.12
CA ARG A 81 -5.67 -0.75 -3.17
C ARG A 81 -6.03 -2.11 -2.58
N LEU A 82 -5.38 -2.53 -1.50
CA LEU A 82 -5.72 -3.76 -0.78
C LEU A 82 -7.15 -3.72 -0.23
N ARG A 83 -7.59 -2.59 0.34
CA ARG A 83 -9.01 -2.39 0.73
C ARG A 83 -9.97 -2.54 -0.44
N ALA A 84 -9.63 -2.01 -1.62
CA ALA A 84 -10.47 -2.15 -2.81
C ALA A 84 -10.57 -3.62 -3.28
N VAL A 85 -9.47 -4.37 -3.20
CA VAL A 85 -9.45 -5.81 -3.51
C VAL A 85 -10.28 -6.59 -2.51
N ARG A 86 -10.06 -6.39 -1.20
CA ARG A 86 -10.82 -7.05 -0.12
C ARG A 86 -12.32 -6.79 -0.23
N TRP A 87 -12.71 -5.55 -0.55
CA TRP A 87 -14.11 -5.20 -0.75
C TRP A 87 -14.73 -5.90 -1.96
N LYS A 88 -13.94 -6.18 -3.01
CA LYS A 88 -14.38 -6.95 -4.16
C LYS A 88 -14.50 -8.45 -3.83
N GLU A 89 -13.58 -8.99 -3.03
CA GLU A 89 -13.64 -10.37 -2.53
C GLU A 89 -14.92 -10.63 -1.74
N TRP A 90 -15.38 -9.65 -0.95
CA TRP A 90 -16.68 -9.66 -0.29
C TRP A 90 -17.81 -9.40 -1.30
N LYS A 91 -17.98 -10.29 -2.28
CA LYS A 91 -18.88 -10.10 -3.43
C LYS A 91 -20.33 -9.79 -3.03
N LYS A 92 -20.87 -10.51 -2.05
CA LYS A 92 -22.27 -10.40 -1.59
C LYS A 92 -22.41 -9.33 -0.50
N THR A 93 -23.53 -8.61 -0.51
CA THR A 93 -23.89 -7.62 0.52
C THR A 93 -23.92 -8.24 1.91
N SER A 94 -24.48 -9.45 2.04
CA SER A 94 -24.48 -10.22 3.29
C SER A 94 -23.06 -10.53 3.80
N THR A 95 -22.13 -10.88 2.91
CA THR A 95 -20.72 -11.11 3.27
C THR A 95 -20.04 -9.83 3.73
N LYS A 96 -20.25 -8.71 3.03
CA LYS A 96 -19.73 -7.39 3.44
C LYS A 96 -20.23 -7.01 4.82
N TYR A 97 -21.54 -7.15 5.06
CA TYR A 97 -22.16 -6.88 6.36
C TYR A 97 -21.52 -7.72 7.46
N LYS A 98 -21.50 -9.06 7.30
CA LYS A 98 -20.92 -9.98 8.29
C LYS A 98 -19.46 -9.63 8.62
N ASN A 99 -18.65 -9.34 7.60
CA ASN A 99 -17.25 -8.99 7.81
C ASN A 99 -17.07 -7.61 8.47
N LEU A 100 -17.88 -6.61 8.12
CA LEU A 100 -17.83 -5.30 8.78
C LEU A 100 -18.20 -5.40 10.26
N VAL A 101 -19.24 -6.17 10.60
CA VAL A 101 -19.63 -6.43 12.00
C VAL A 101 -18.53 -7.20 12.73
N LYS A 102 -17.96 -8.24 12.12
CA LYS A 102 -16.83 -8.99 12.68
C LYS A 102 -15.61 -8.11 12.95
N LEU A 103 -15.39 -7.07 12.14
CA LEU A 103 -14.33 -6.08 12.31
C LEU A 103 -14.71 -4.93 13.28
N GLY A 104 -15.82 -5.06 14.03
CA GLY A 104 -16.20 -4.13 15.09
C GLY A 104 -17.06 -2.93 14.65
N THR A 105 -17.66 -2.98 13.46
CA THR A 105 -18.63 -1.95 13.03
C THR A 105 -20.01 -2.21 13.65
N SER A 106 -20.75 -1.15 13.99
CA SER A 106 -22.13 -1.29 14.42
C SER A 106 -22.99 -1.93 13.31
N PRO A 107 -23.99 -2.77 13.64
CA PRO A 107 -24.86 -3.41 12.63
C PRO A 107 -25.51 -2.40 11.65
N LYS A 108 -25.98 -1.26 12.16
CA LYS A 108 -26.63 -0.21 11.35
C LYS A 108 -25.68 0.37 10.30
N GLU A 109 -24.47 0.78 10.71
CA GLU A 109 -23.46 1.34 9.80
C GLU A 109 -22.96 0.26 8.82
N ALA A 110 -22.74 -0.96 9.30
CA ALA A 110 -22.32 -2.08 8.48
C ALA A 110 -23.33 -2.34 7.35
N TRP A 111 -24.62 -2.32 7.64
CA TRP A 111 -25.68 -2.51 6.64
C TRP A 111 -25.72 -1.38 5.60
N GLN A 112 -25.64 -0.12 6.07
CA GLN A 112 -25.62 1.05 5.20
C GLN A 112 -24.44 1.00 4.20
N HIS A 113 -23.26 0.61 4.68
CA HIS A 113 -22.05 0.58 3.86
C HIS A 113 -21.95 -0.68 2.99
N ALA A 114 -22.42 -1.83 3.47
CA ALA A 114 -22.47 -3.07 2.69
C ALA A 114 -23.30 -2.92 1.40
N ASN A 115 -24.39 -2.17 1.45
CA ASN A 115 -25.29 -1.88 0.34
C ASN A 115 -24.90 -0.65 -0.50
N SER A 116 -23.70 -0.09 -0.29
CA SER A 116 -23.27 1.09 -1.03
C SER A 116 -23.12 0.80 -2.53
N ARG A 117 -23.71 1.66 -3.38
CA ARG A 117 -23.55 1.66 -4.83
C ARG A 117 -22.23 2.30 -5.31
N LYS A 118 -21.35 2.73 -4.40
CA LYS A 118 -20.06 3.35 -4.73
C LYS A 118 -19.11 2.31 -5.34
N GLY A 119 -18.39 2.71 -6.39
CA GLY A 119 -17.35 1.86 -6.99
C GLY A 119 -16.21 1.50 -6.02
N TYR A 120 -15.50 0.39 -6.29
CA TYR A 120 -14.48 -0.20 -5.42
C TYR A 120 -13.39 0.78 -4.96
N TRP A 121 -12.91 1.65 -5.85
CA TRP A 121 -11.88 2.63 -5.51
C TRP A 121 -12.41 3.76 -4.61
N ARG A 122 -13.68 4.15 -4.79
CA ARG A 122 -14.33 5.21 -4.01
C ARG A 122 -14.63 4.73 -2.61
N ILE A 123 -15.20 3.53 -2.46
CA ILE A 123 -15.49 2.95 -1.14
C ILE A 123 -14.21 2.65 -0.34
N ALA A 124 -13.11 2.25 -1.00
CA ALA A 124 -11.82 2.01 -0.33
C ALA A 124 -11.21 3.24 0.40
N LYS A 125 -11.66 4.46 0.08
CA LYS A 125 -11.28 5.71 0.78
C LYS A 125 -12.29 6.11 1.87
N SER A 126 -13.40 5.40 2.00
CA SER A 126 -14.43 5.74 2.99
C SER A 126 -13.92 5.56 4.41
N TRP A 127 -14.45 6.37 5.32
CA TRP A 127 -14.11 6.31 6.74
C TRP A 127 -14.37 4.92 7.33
N ILE A 128 -15.46 4.24 6.91
CA ILE A 128 -15.80 2.90 7.40
C ILE A 128 -14.72 1.87 7.07
N LEU A 129 -14.17 1.89 5.85
CA LEU A 129 -13.12 0.95 5.46
C LEU A 129 -11.76 1.33 6.04
N ASN A 130 -11.51 2.61 6.31
CA ASN A 130 -10.32 3.02 7.05
C ASN A 130 -10.39 2.61 8.54
N LYS A 131 -11.59 2.64 9.14
CA LYS A 131 -11.84 2.25 10.54
C LYS A 131 -11.81 0.73 10.75
N THR A 132 -12.26 -0.04 9.77
CA THR A 132 -12.30 -1.52 9.86
C THR A 132 -11.04 -2.19 9.34
N LEU A 133 -10.58 -1.81 8.14
CA LEU A 133 -9.37 -2.35 7.51
C LEU A 133 -8.19 -1.41 7.79
N THR A 134 -7.89 -1.26 9.09
CA THR A 134 -6.87 -0.38 9.66
C THR A 134 -5.45 -0.77 9.22
N ASN A 135 -4.46 0.08 9.52
CA ASN A 135 -3.06 -0.28 9.30
C ASN A 135 -2.67 -1.53 10.10
N GLN A 136 -3.18 -1.65 11.33
CA GLN A 136 -2.95 -2.81 12.20
C GLN A 136 -3.53 -4.09 11.60
N TYR A 137 -4.76 -4.04 11.09
CA TYR A 137 -5.36 -5.16 10.37
C TYR A 137 -4.45 -5.66 9.24
N TRP A 138 -3.89 -4.76 8.43
CA TRP A 138 -3.00 -5.19 7.33
C TRP A 138 -1.68 -5.77 7.84
N LYS A 139 -1.14 -5.26 8.95
CA LYS A 139 0.05 -5.84 9.61
C LYS A 139 -0.20 -7.25 10.09
N GLU A 140 -1.33 -7.50 10.73
CA GLU A 140 -1.77 -8.84 11.18
C GLU A 140 -1.97 -9.81 10.01
N GLN A 141 -2.39 -9.30 8.84
CA GLN A 141 -2.45 -10.08 7.60
C GLN A 141 -1.06 -10.28 6.95
N GLY A 142 0.02 -9.80 7.58
CA GLY A 142 1.40 -9.97 7.14
C GLY A 142 1.93 -8.85 6.22
N PHE A 143 1.20 -7.76 5.99
CA PHE A 143 1.70 -6.63 5.19
C PHE A 143 2.65 -5.76 6.01
N ILE A 144 3.93 -5.75 5.63
CA ILE A 144 4.99 -5.07 6.37
C ILE A 144 4.91 -3.55 6.19
N GLY A 145 4.62 -3.09 4.96
CA GLY A 145 4.68 -1.67 4.60
C GLY A 145 6.08 -1.21 4.16
N PHE A 146 6.12 -0.31 3.18
CA PHE A 146 7.33 0.32 2.67
C PHE A 146 8.03 1.14 3.76
N LEU A 147 7.28 1.96 4.51
CA LEU A 147 7.86 2.89 5.47
C LEU A 147 8.47 2.14 6.65
N ASP A 148 7.72 1.21 7.23
CA ASP A 148 8.19 0.43 8.38
C ASP A 148 9.48 -0.34 8.04
N TYR A 149 9.54 -0.99 6.86
CA TYR A 149 10.76 -1.68 6.42
C TYR A 149 11.91 -0.72 6.09
N TYR A 150 11.61 0.44 5.48
CA TYR A 150 12.63 1.45 5.17
C TYR A 150 13.26 2.01 6.45
N LEU A 151 12.47 2.28 7.49
CA LEU A 151 13.00 2.80 8.77
C LEU A 151 13.94 1.80 9.45
N VAL A 152 13.73 0.49 9.27
CA VAL A 152 14.62 -0.56 9.80
C VAL A 152 15.94 -0.65 9.03
N VAL A 153 15.91 -0.42 7.71
CA VAL A 153 17.06 -0.64 6.82
C VAL A 153 17.85 0.63 6.52
N LYS A 154 17.26 1.81 6.77
CA LYS A 154 17.91 3.09 6.54
C LYS A 154 19.18 3.14 7.38
N VAL A 155 20.30 3.39 6.71
CA VAL A 155 21.58 3.64 7.37
C VAL A 155 21.56 5.08 7.85
N ASP A 156 21.82 5.31 9.14
CA ASP A 156 22.06 6.65 9.66
C ASP A 156 23.32 7.19 8.99
N THR A 157 23.13 8.13 8.07
CA THR A 157 24.19 8.85 7.37
C THR A 157 23.97 10.33 7.60
#